data_AF-A0A7C4HPB9-F1
#
_entry.id   AF-A0A7C4HPB9-F1
#
_cell.length_a   1.000
_cell.length_b   1.000
_cell.length_c   1.000
_cell.angle_alpha   90.00
_cell.angle_beta   90.00
_cell.angle_gamma   90.00
#
_symmetry.space_group_name_H-M   'P 1'
#
loop_
_entity.id
_entity.type
_entity.pdbx_description
1 polymer ?
#
loop_
_entity_poly.entity_id
_entity_poly.type
_entity_poly.pdbx_seq_one_letter_code
_entity_poly.pdbx_strand_id
1 'polypeptide(L)'
;MKFDEIKKQALAEWEEFSRPDRPRVLVGAATCGLAAGAAEVMARLRDELKARNIADQVGVFEVGCIGPCYAEPLVEIKGADGRRVMYNAVDPSMVPELVQSHLVNGKPVAKLAMAAMEEKGYDGIPSFWDLPMIKPQVRIVLRNCGTIDPTNFNHYVARGGYAGLVRALAMTPDEVIEEMKASGLRGRGGAGFPTGMKWS
;
A
#
# COMPACT_ATOMS: atom_id res chain seq x y z
N MET A 1 6.21 2.01 28.06
CA MET A 1 5.01 1.96 27.20
C MET A 1 4.75 0.50 26.86
N LYS A 2 3.57 -0.03 27.19
CA LYS A 2 3.17 -1.41 26.87
C LYS A 2 2.81 -1.50 25.38
N PHE A 3 2.99 -2.67 24.75
CA PHE A 3 2.69 -2.83 23.33
C PHE A 3 1.23 -2.46 22.97
N ASP A 4 0.28 -2.70 23.88
CA ASP A 4 -1.12 -2.32 23.68
C ASP A 4 -1.32 -0.80 23.57
N GLU A 5 -0.53 0.00 24.28
CA GLU A 5 -0.55 1.47 24.19
C GLU A 5 -0.02 1.92 22.82
N ILE A 6 1.09 1.32 22.37
CA ILE A 6 1.67 1.56 21.03
C ILE A 6 0.65 1.21 19.95
N LYS A 7 0.01 0.05 20.07
CA LYS A 7 -0.99 -0.42 19.13
C LYS A 7 -2.20 0.51 19.09
N LYS A 8 -2.66 1.00 20.24
CA LYS A 8 -3.77 1.98 20.30
C LYS A 8 -3.42 3.27 19.59
N GLN A 9 -2.21 3.81 19.82
CA GLN A 9 -1.73 5.00 19.11
C GLN A 9 -1.64 4.77 17.60
N ALA A 10 -1.07 3.63 17.20
CA ALA A 10 -0.92 3.27 15.80
C ALA A 10 -2.28 3.14 15.08
N LEU A 11 -3.29 2.55 15.74
CA LEU A 11 -4.64 2.45 15.20
C LEU A 11 -5.29 3.82 15.01
N ALA A 12 -5.13 4.74 15.97
CA ALA A 12 -5.67 6.09 15.85
C ALA A 12 -5.03 6.86 14.69
N GLU A 13 -3.72 6.73 14.50
CA GLU A 13 -3.02 7.33 13.35
C GLU A 13 -3.46 6.70 12.02
N TRP A 14 -3.63 5.37 12.00
CA TRP A 14 -4.12 4.67 10.83
C TRP A 14 -5.55 5.07 10.47
N GLU A 15 -6.43 5.25 11.45
CA GLU A 15 -7.78 5.76 11.25
C GLU A 15 -7.73 7.13 10.57
N GLU A 16 -6.93 8.08 11.08
CA GLU A 16 -6.74 9.40 10.43
C GLU A 16 -6.20 9.27 8.99
N PHE A 17 -5.18 8.43 8.77
CA PHE A 17 -4.62 8.18 7.43
C PHE A 17 -5.64 7.54 6.46
N SER A 18 -6.55 6.71 6.98
CA SER A 18 -7.53 5.93 6.19
C SER A 18 -8.93 6.51 6.18
N ARG A 19 -9.13 7.69 6.79
CA ARG A 19 -10.41 8.39 6.89
C ARG A 19 -11.22 8.37 5.60
N PRO A 20 -12.46 7.85 5.60
CA PRO A 20 -13.25 7.70 4.38
C PRO A 20 -13.61 9.04 3.73
N ASP A 21 -13.76 10.10 4.54
CA ASP A 21 -14.20 11.44 4.15
C ASP A 21 -13.08 12.34 3.59
N ARG A 22 -11.82 11.89 3.62
CA ARG A 22 -10.67 12.68 3.18
C ARG A 22 -10.04 12.12 1.91
N PRO A 23 -10.07 12.82 0.77
CA PRO A 23 -9.38 12.40 -0.44
C PRO A 23 -7.87 12.24 -0.18
N ARG A 24 -7.25 11.27 -0.86
CA ARG A 24 -5.80 11.06 -0.76
C ARG A 24 -5.22 10.49 -2.04
N VAL A 25 -3.92 10.67 -2.20
CA VAL A 25 -3.11 10.11 -3.27
C VAL A 25 -1.98 9.29 -2.66
N LEU A 26 -1.84 8.04 -3.09
CA LEU A 26 -0.70 7.20 -2.78
C LEU A 26 0.13 7.03 -4.05
N VAL A 27 1.43 7.23 -3.96
CA VAL A 27 2.36 7.04 -5.08
C VAL A 27 3.33 5.92 -4.76
N GLY A 28 3.42 4.92 -5.64
CA GLY A 28 4.42 3.86 -5.56
C GLY A 28 5.81 4.44 -5.75
N ALA A 29 6.57 4.55 -4.65
CA ALA A 29 7.89 5.19 -4.62
C ALA A 29 8.98 4.24 -4.07
N ALA A 30 8.81 2.93 -4.24
CA ALA A 30 9.91 1.99 -4.11
C ALA A 30 10.89 2.15 -5.29
N THR A 31 11.99 1.39 -5.30
CA THR A 31 13.07 1.52 -6.30
C THR A 31 12.58 1.52 -7.76
N CYS A 32 11.62 0.65 -8.12
CA CYS A 32 11.06 0.63 -9.48
C CYS A 32 10.22 1.87 -9.80
N GLY A 33 9.41 2.36 -8.86
CA GLY A 33 8.63 3.57 -9.03
C GLY A 33 9.51 4.81 -9.16
N LEU A 34 10.53 4.93 -8.29
CA LEU A 34 11.51 6.01 -8.36
C LEU A 34 12.27 5.99 -9.70
N ALA A 35 12.72 4.81 -10.15
CA ALA A 35 13.37 4.66 -11.45
C ALA A 35 12.46 5.02 -12.63
N ALA A 36 11.14 4.87 -12.48
CA ALA A 36 10.14 5.20 -13.50
C ALA A 36 9.63 6.65 -13.45
N GLY A 37 10.12 7.48 -12.51
CA GLY A 37 9.76 8.90 -12.42
C GLY A 37 8.73 9.25 -11.32
N ALA A 38 8.55 8.41 -10.31
CA ALA A 38 7.62 8.68 -9.21
C ALA A 38 7.94 9.98 -8.43
N ALA A 39 9.21 10.38 -8.36
CA ALA A 39 9.61 11.61 -7.66
C ALA A 39 9.08 12.87 -8.36
N GLU A 40 9.14 12.90 -9.68
CA GLU A 40 8.62 13.96 -10.54
C GLU A 40 7.10 14.02 -10.47
N VAL A 41 6.43 12.86 -10.47
CA VAL A 41 4.98 12.75 -10.29
C VAL A 41 4.56 13.30 -8.92
N MET A 42 5.27 12.93 -7.84
CA MET A 42 5.04 13.45 -6.49
C MET A 42 5.19 14.96 -6.40
N ALA A 43 6.27 15.51 -6.99
CA ALA A 43 6.49 16.95 -7.03
C ALA A 43 5.36 17.66 -7.78
N ARG A 44 5.00 17.15 -8.97
CA ARG A 44 3.93 17.72 -9.78
C ARG A 44 2.56 17.65 -9.10
N LEU A 45 2.24 16.55 -8.39
CA LEU A 45 1.01 16.45 -7.60
C LEU A 45 0.95 17.54 -6.53
N ARG A 46 2.03 17.73 -5.77
CA ARG A 46 2.09 18.77 -4.73
C ARG A 46 1.91 20.17 -5.32
N ASP A 47 2.54 20.47 -6.45
CA ASP A 47 2.42 21.77 -7.12
C ASP A 47 1.01 22.01 -7.67
N GLU A 48 0.40 21.00 -8.30
CA GLU A 48 -0.94 21.08 -8.86
C GLU A 48 -2.00 21.28 -7.76
N LEU A 49 -1.87 20.59 -6.61
CA LEU A 49 -2.76 20.75 -5.46
C LEU A 49 -2.64 22.14 -4.83
N LYS A 50 -1.42 22.69 -4.76
CA LYS A 50 -1.18 24.07 -4.28
C LYS A 50 -1.79 25.10 -5.22
N ALA A 51 -1.57 24.97 -6.53
CA ALA A 51 -2.11 25.88 -7.54
C ALA A 51 -3.64 25.96 -7.52
N ARG A 52 -4.29 24.88 -7.06
CA ARG A 52 -5.75 24.76 -6.94
C ARG A 52 -6.28 25.09 -5.54
N ASN A 53 -5.42 25.43 -4.58
CA ASN A 53 -5.77 25.72 -3.18
C ASN A 53 -6.48 24.54 -2.46
N ILE A 54 -6.09 23.31 -2.77
CA ILE A 54 -6.66 22.08 -2.16
C ILE A 54 -5.60 21.21 -1.45
N ALA A 55 -4.36 21.71 -1.31
CA ALA A 55 -3.25 20.98 -0.70
C ALA A 55 -3.53 20.55 0.76
N ASP A 56 -4.29 21.32 1.53
CA ASP A 56 -4.63 20.95 2.92
C ASP A 56 -5.73 19.88 3.00
N GLN A 57 -6.52 19.74 1.93
CA GLN A 57 -7.67 18.85 1.86
C GLN A 57 -7.26 17.45 1.38
N VAL A 58 -6.24 17.35 0.52
CA VAL A 58 -5.80 16.10 -0.10
C VAL A 58 -4.44 15.69 0.42
N GLY A 59 -4.37 14.55 1.11
CA GLY A 59 -3.09 13.98 1.54
C GLY A 59 -2.36 13.32 0.38
N VAL A 60 -1.04 13.52 0.25
CA VAL A 60 -0.19 12.86 -0.75
C VAL A 60 0.93 12.11 -0.05
N PHE A 61 0.97 10.79 -0.25
CA PHE A 61 1.85 9.89 0.50
C PHE A 61 2.64 8.96 -0.42
N GLU A 62 3.86 8.66 0.00
CA GLU A 62 4.71 7.65 -0.63
C GLU A 62 4.41 6.28 -0.03
N VAL A 63 4.28 5.27 -0.89
CA VAL A 63 4.08 3.88 -0.48
C VAL A 63 5.04 2.95 -1.21
N GLY A 64 5.22 1.74 -0.69
CA GLY A 64 6.02 0.72 -1.37
C GLY A 64 5.37 0.23 -2.68
N CYS A 65 6.13 -0.49 -3.51
CA CYS A 65 5.59 -1.11 -4.73
C CYS A 65 4.53 -2.16 -4.38
N ILE A 66 3.42 -2.19 -5.14
CA ILE A 66 2.32 -3.16 -4.95
C ILE A 66 2.47 -4.43 -5.79
N GLY A 67 3.37 -4.45 -6.79
CA GLY A 67 3.72 -5.65 -7.54
C GLY A 67 3.81 -5.47 -9.06
N PRO A 68 2.86 -4.80 -9.74
CA PRO A 68 2.92 -4.56 -11.18
C PRO A 68 4.01 -3.56 -11.59
N CYS A 69 5.28 -3.91 -11.40
CA CYS A 69 6.42 -3.02 -11.65
C CYS A 69 6.50 -2.53 -13.10
N TYR A 70 5.97 -3.30 -14.06
CA TYR A 70 5.92 -2.90 -15.47
C TYR A 70 4.98 -1.71 -15.74
N ALA A 71 4.13 -1.38 -14.77
CA ALA A 71 3.08 -0.36 -14.86
C ALA A 71 3.41 0.89 -14.02
N GLU A 72 4.59 0.96 -13.42
CA GLU A 72 5.05 2.12 -12.66
C GLU A 72 5.27 3.35 -13.57
N PRO A 73 5.13 4.59 -13.05
CA PRO A 73 4.68 4.94 -11.71
C PRO A 73 3.19 4.64 -11.49
N LEU A 74 2.89 3.93 -10.39
CA LEU A 74 1.53 3.65 -9.95
C LEU A 74 1.04 4.72 -8.99
N VAL A 75 -0.15 5.27 -9.27
CA VAL A 75 -0.80 6.29 -8.43
C VAL A 75 -2.20 5.81 -8.04
N GLU A 76 -2.43 5.55 -6.76
CA GLU A 76 -3.77 5.33 -6.22
C GLU A 76 -4.37 6.68 -5.81
N ILE A 77 -5.54 7.01 -6.34
CA ILE A 77 -6.33 8.16 -5.89
C ILE A 77 -7.59 7.65 -5.21
N LYS A 78 -7.83 8.09 -3.98
CA LYS A 78 -9.11 7.99 -3.30
C LYS A 78 -9.88 9.31 -3.52
N GLY A 79 -11.01 9.22 -4.20
CA GLY A 79 -11.91 10.35 -4.41
C GLY A 79 -12.66 10.76 -3.14
N ALA A 80 -13.41 11.86 -3.21
CA ALA A 80 -14.27 12.32 -2.11
C ALA A 80 -15.46 11.38 -1.83
N ASP A 81 -15.80 10.51 -2.79
CA ASP A 81 -16.79 9.44 -2.64
C ASP A 81 -16.26 8.21 -1.89
N GLY A 82 -14.99 8.24 -1.47
CA GLY A 82 -14.30 7.17 -0.76
C GLY A 82 -13.80 6.04 -1.66
N ARG A 83 -14.16 6.03 -2.96
CA ARG A 83 -13.72 5.01 -3.91
C ARG A 83 -12.30 5.25 -4.36
N ARG A 84 -11.58 4.17 -4.66
CA ARG A 84 -10.17 4.21 -4.99
C ARG A 84 -9.89 3.67 -6.38
N VAL A 85 -9.04 4.38 -7.12
CA VAL A 85 -8.59 3.99 -8.46
C VAL A 85 -7.07 4.06 -8.54
N MET A 86 -6.47 2.98 -9.03
CA MET A 86 -5.07 2.89 -9.41
C MET A 86 -4.92 3.33 -10.87
N TYR A 87 -4.04 4.29 -11.11
CA TYR A 87 -3.58 4.73 -12.42
C TYR A 87 -2.18 4.19 -12.67
N ASN A 88 -1.90 3.77 -13.90
CA ASN A 88 -0.60 3.26 -14.31
C ASN A 88 0.13 4.18 -15.28
N ALA A 89 1.45 3.97 -15.38
CA ALA A 89 2.34 4.71 -16.26
C ALA A 89 2.14 6.23 -16.10
N VAL A 90 1.90 6.68 -14.86
CA VAL A 90 1.59 8.08 -14.62
C VAL A 90 2.87 8.89 -14.82
N ASP A 91 2.81 9.84 -15.74
CA ASP A 91 3.86 10.84 -15.93
C ASP A 91 3.39 12.23 -15.43
N PRO A 92 4.31 13.19 -15.24
CA PRO A 92 3.95 14.52 -14.74
C PRO A 92 2.93 15.28 -15.62
N SER A 93 2.83 15.00 -16.92
CA SER A 93 1.87 15.66 -17.82
C SER A 93 0.43 15.21 -17.60
N MET A 94 0.22 14.02 -17.03
CA MET A 94 -1.10 13.44 -16.74
C MET A 94 -1.72 14.01 -15.44
N VAL A 95 -0.88 14.49 -14.51
CA VAL A 95 -1.29 14.93 -13.18
C VAL A 95 -2.42 15.99 -13.19
N PRO A 96 -2.40 17.03 -14.04
CA PRO A 96 -3.48 18.02 -14.08
C PRO A 96 -4.86 17.42 -14.40
N GLU A 97 -4.91 16.47 -15.33
CA GLU A 97 -6.16 15.78 -15.70
C GLU A 97 -6.65 14.91 -14.54
N LEU A 98 -5.75 14.17 -13.90
CA LEU A 98 -6.07 13.34 -12.73
C LEU A 98 -6.60 14.18 -11.56
N VAL A 99 -5.95 15.30 -11.24
CA VAL A 99 -6.40 16.19 -10.16
C VAL A 99 -7.74 16.84 -10.51
N GLN A 100 -7.87 17.43 -11.70
CA GLN A 100 -9.11 18.10 -12.11
C GLN A 100 -10.30 17.13 -12.21
N SER A 101 -10.12 15.99 -12.89
CA SER A 101 -11.23 15.08 -13.13
C SER A 101 -11.56 14.28 -11.87
N HIS A 102 -10.56 13.66 -11.24
CA HIS A 102 -10.83 12.70 -10.17
C HIS A 102 -10.97 13.39 -8.81
N LEU A 103 -9.99 14.21 -8.40
CA LEU A 103 -10.01 14.83 -7.07
C LEU A 103 -11.02 15.99 -6.98
N VAL A 104 -11.08 16.85 -8.00
CA VAL A 104 -11.98 18.03 -7.97
C VAL A 104 -13.39 17.68 -8.43
N ASN A 105 -13.54 16.98 -9.57
CA ASN A 105 -14.87 16.71 -10.13
C ASN A 105 -15.47 15.37 -9.66
N GLY A 106 -14.74 14.55 -8.90
CA GLY A 106 -15.20 13.23 -8.44
C GLY A 106 -15.37 12.20 -9.56
N LYS A 107 -14.71 12.40 -10.71
CA LYS A 107 -14.83 11.54 -11.89
C LYS A 107 -13.49 10.88 -12.24
N PRO A 108 -13.32 9.58 -11.97
CA PRO A 108 -12.14 8.84 -12.39
C PRO A 108 -11.86 8.95 -13.90
N VAL A 109 -10.59 9.01 -14.27
CA VAL A 109 -10.17 9.06 -15.67
C VAL A 109 -10.04 7.64 -16.20
N ALA A 110 -11.16 7.01 -16.58
CA ALA A 110 -11.24 5.58 -16.89
C ALA A 110 -10.21 5.10 -17.94
N LYS A 111 -9.89 5.93 -18.96
CA LYS A 111 -8.88 5.61 -19.99
C LYS A 111 -7.46 5.45 -19.44
N LEU A 112 -7.16 6.02 -18.27
CA LEU A 112 -5.86 5.96 -17.59
C LEU A 112 -5.88 4.98 -16.40
N ALA A 113 -7.06 4.45 -16.07
CA ALA A 113 -7.24 3.61 -14.90
C ALA A 113 -6.75 2.19 -15.19
N MET A 114 -5.86 1.70 -14.34
CA MET A 114 -5.42 0.31 -14.34
C MET A 114 -6.46 -0.57 -13.65
N ALA A 115 -6.94 -0.14 -12.48
CA ALA A 115 -7.86 -0.91 -11.66
C ALA A 115 -8.57 -0.07 -10.59
N ALA A 116 -9.76 -0.52 -10.20
CA ALA A 116 -10.42 -0.12 -8.98
C ALA A 116 -9.76 -0.85 -7.79
N MET A 117 -9.46 -0.14 -6.71
CA MET A 117 -8.91 -0.70 -5.48
C MET A 117 -10.03 -1.12 -4.51
N GLU A 118 -11.05 -1.75 -5.09
CA GLU A 118 -12.27 -2.21 -4.43
C GLU A 118 -12.44 -3.72 -4.65
N GLU A 119 -13.37 -4.37 -3.93
CA GLU A 119 -13.65 -5.80 -4.14
C GLU A 119 -14.12 -6.07 -5.58
N LYS A 120 -14.97 -5.19 -6.12
CA LYS A 120 -15.52 -5.28 -7.47
C LYS A 120 -15.14 -4.07 -8.30
N GLY A 121 -14.93 -4.30 -9.60
CA GLY A 121 -14.80 -3.22 -10.57
C GLY A 121 -16.08 -2.38 -10.69
N TYR A 122 -15.94 -1.16 -11.20
CA TYR A 122 -17.03 -0.22 -11.40
C TYR A 122 -16.72 0.74 -12.55
N ASP A 123 -17.75 1.33 -13.15
CA ASP A 123 -17.63 2.35 -14.22
C ASP A 123 -16.66 1.93 -15.36
N GLY A 124 -16.64 0.64 -15.71
CA GLY A 124 -15.77 0.07 -16.74
C GLY A 124 -14.32 -0.21 -16.31
N ILE A 125 -13.97 0.07 -15.05
CA ILE A 125 -12.66 -0.19 -14.46
C ILE A 125 -12.69 -1.55 -13.74
N PRO A 126 -11.80 -2.52 -14.06
CA PRO A 126 -11.76 -3.82 -13.40
C PRO A 126 -11.26 -3.70 -11.95
N SER A 127 -11.58 -4.69 -11.11
CA SER A 127 -10.98 -4.79 -9.77
C SER A 127 -9.49 -5.12 -9.86
N PHE A 128 -8.68 -4.54 -8.97
CA PHE A 128 -7.26 -4.88 -8.85
C PHE A 128 -7.04 -6.38 -8.59
N TRP A 129 -7.97 -7.00 -7.85
CA TRP A 129 -7.93 -8.42 -7.50
C TRP A 129 -8.28 -9.34 -8.67
N ASP A 130 -8.90 -8.80 -9.72
CA ASP A 130 -9.23 -9.55 -10.94
C ASP A 130 -8.13 -9.47 -12.01
N LEU A 131 -7.11 -8.62 -11.82
CA LEU A 131 -6.01 -8.50 -12.79
C LEU A 131 -5.27 -9.84 -12.92
N PRO A 132 -4.92 -10.29 -14.15
CA PRO A 132 -4.33 -11.61 -14.38
C PRO A 132 -3.07 -11.90 -13.54
N MET A 133 -2.24 -10.89 -13.28
CA MET A 133 -1.04 -11.02 -12.45
C MET A 133 -1.38 -11.14 -10.95
N ILE A 134 -2.47 -10.53 -10.49
CA ILE A 134 -2.83 -10.40 -9.07
C ILE A 134 -3.74 -11.53 -8.62
N LYS A 135 -4.75 -11.87 -9.42
CA LYS A 135 -5.76 -12.89 -9.12
C LYS A 135 -5.22 -14.23 -8.59
N PRO A 136 -4.12 -14.80 -9.12
CA PRO A 136 -3.61 -16.07 -8.60
C PRO A 136 -2.78 -15.93 -7.31
N GLN A 137 -2.51 -14.72 -6.83
CA GLN A 137 -1.61 -14.49 -5.70
C GLN A 137 -2.31 -14.65 -4.35
N VAL A 138 -1.67 -15.37 -3.43
CA VAL A 138 -1.97 -15.31 -1.99
C VAL A 138 -0.92 -14.44 -1.30
N ARG A 139 -1.28 -13.21 -0.95
CA ARG A 139 -0.32 -12.19 -0.49
C ARG A 139 -0.13 -12.23 1.03
N ILE A 140 0.52 -13.27 1.57
CA ILE A 140 0.78 -13.36 3.01
C ILE A 140 1.87 -12.36 3.45
N VAL A 141 3.07 -12.44 2.86
CA VAL A 141 4.20 -11.54 3.19
C VAL A 141 3.98 -10.14 2.60
N LEU A 142 3.35 -10.07 1.42
CA LEU A 142 3.15 -8.82 0.66
C LEU A 142 1.84 -8.07 0.99
N ARG A 143 1.14 -8.46 2.06
CA ARG A 143 -0.19 -7.92 2.44
C ARG A 143 -0.23 -6.41 2.70
N ASN A 144 0.92 -5.78 2.96
CA ASN A 144 1.03 -4.35 3.27
C ASN A 144 1.71 -3.55 2.14
N CYS A 145 2.30 -4.23 1.14
CA CYS A 145 2.94 -3.59 0.00
C CYS A 145 1.92 -2.74 -0.77
N GLY A 146 2.27 -1.49 -1.11
CA GLY A 146 1.37 -0.55 -1.80
C GLY A 146 0.31 0.12 -0.91
N THR A 147 0.27 -0.18 0.40
CA THR A 147 -0.81 0.29 1.28
C THR A 147 -0.31 1.11 2.47
N ILE A 148 0.87 0.79 2.99
CA ILE A 148 1.50 1.53 4.09
C ILE A 148 2.64 2.42 3.58
N ASP A 149 2.90 3.50 4.30
CA ASP A 149 4.17 4.20 4.23
C ASP A 149 5.23 3.28 4.88
N PRO A 150 6.25 2.83 4.13
CA PRO A 150 7.25 1.90 4.64
C PRO A 150 8.16 2.51 5.72
N THR A 151 8.19 3.84 5.85
CA THR A 151 8.99 4.57 6.86
C THR A 151 8.17 4.91 8.11
N ASN A 152 6.85 4.74 8.05
CA ASN A 152 5.97 5.00 9.18
C ASN A 152 5.80 3.75 10.07
N PHE A 153 6.39 3.84 11.28
CA PHE A 153 6.29 2.78 12.28
C PHE A 153 4.84 2.44 12.68
N ASN A 154 4.00 3.46 12.88
CA ASN A 154 2.62 3.30 13.31
C ASN A 154 1.76 2.64 12.23
N HIS A 155 1.99 2.93 10.95
CA HIS A 155 1.31 2.21 9.87
C HIS A 155 1.61 0.70 9.92
N TYR A 156 2.87 0.32 10.17
CA TYR A 156 3.23 -1.10 10.27
C TYR A 156 2.57 -1.77 11.48
N VAL A 157 2.60 -1.14 12.67
CA VAL A 157 1.97 -1.67 13.89
C VAL A 157 0.45 -1.80 13.73
N ALA A 158 -0.22 -0.78 13.19
CA ALA A 158 -1.67 -0.79 12.95
C ALA A 158 -2.10 -1.96 12.06
N ARG A 159 -1.22 -2.39 11.16
CA ARG A 159 -1.40 -3.52 10.23
C ARG A 159 -0.87 -4.86 10.77
N GLY A 160 -0.74 -4.98 12.09
CA GLY A 160 -0.32 -6.21 12.78
C GLY A 160 1.19 -6.43 12.82
N GLY A 161 1.98 -5.43 12.44
CA GLY A 161 3.42 -5.41 12.64
C GLY A 161 3.79 -5.61 14.12
N TYR A 162 4.92 -6.26 14.38
CA TYR A 162 5.41 -6.63 15.71
C TYR A 162 4.53 -7.58 16.54
N ALA A 163 3.27 -7.85 16.18
CA ALA A 163 2.41 -8.77 16.93
C ALA A 163 3.03 -10.17 17.08
N GLY A 164 3.68 -10.67 16.01
CA GLY A 164 4.42 -11.94 16.05
C GLY A 164 5.64 -11.90 16.99
N LEU A 165 6.38 -10.77 17.02
CA LEU A 165 7.50 -10.59 17.94
C LEU A 165 7.03 -10.58 19.40
N VAL A 166 5.96 -9.84 19.68
CA VAL A 166 5.39 -9.74 21.03
C VAL A 166 4.92 -11.09 21.53
N ARG A 167 4.28 -11.90 20.68
CA ARG A 167 3.93 -13.29 21.00
C ARG A 167 5.19 -14.13 21.27
N ALA A 168 6.19 -14.06 20.40
CA ALA A 168 7.41 -14.84 20.54
C ALA A 168 8.19 -14.51 21.83
N LEU A 169 8.19 -13.24 22.27
CA LEU A 169 8.81 -12.83 23.54
C LEU A 169 8.10 -13.35 24.79
N ALA A 170 6.85 -13.81 24.66
CA ALA A 170 6.10 -14.47 25.72
C ALA A 170 6.21 -15.99 25.68
N MET A 171 6.94 -16.54 24.70
CA MET A 171 7.20 -17.97 24.52
C MET A 171 8.65 -18.28 24.91
N THR A 172 8.90 -19.54 25.25
CA THR A 172 10.26 -20.08 25.35
C THR A 172 10.87 -20.27 23.96
N PRO A 173 12.22 -20.33 23.84
CA PRO A 173 12.87 -20.64 22.57
C PRO A 173 12.37 -21.94 21.92
N ASP A 174 12.16 -23.00 22.72
CA ASP A 174 11.69 -24.29 22.22
C ASP A 174 10.27 -24.21 21.66
N GLU A 175 9.35 -23.50 22.32
CA GLU A 175 7.99 -23.27 21.80
C GLU A 175 8.01 -22.51 20.47
N VAL A 176 8.90 -21.52 20.31
CA VAL A 176 9.05 -20.80 19.04
C VAL A 176 9.58 -21.73 17.94
N ILE A 177 10.54 -22.59 18.25
CA ILE A 177 11.08 -23.58 17.31
C ILE A 177 10.01 -24.58 16.88
N GLU A 178 9.20 -25.08 17.83
CA GLU A 178 8.11 -26.01 17.52
C GLU A 178 7.01 -25.38 16.66
N GLU A 179 6.63 -24.13 16.92
CA GLU A 179 5.71 -23.37 16.06
C GLU A 179 6.26 -23.29 14.62
N MET A 180 7.56 -23.03 14.46
CA MET A 180 8.21 -22.94 13.14
C MET A 180 8.37 -24.28 12.44
N LYS A 181 8.49 -25.39 13.18
CA LYS A 181 8.41 -26.75 12.63
C LYS A 181 6.99 -27.04 12.15
N ALA A 182 5.99 -26.74 12.98
CA ALA A 182 4.57 -26.93 12.68
C ALA A 182 4.11 -26.10 11.46
N SER A 183 4.68 -24.91 11.26
CA SER A 183 4.34 -24.05 10.13
C SER A 183 4.78 -24.62 8.76
N GLY A 184 5.69 -25.59 8.75
CA GLY A 184 6.27 -26.14 7.52
C GLY A 184 7.08 -25.13 6.68
N LEU A 185 7.54 -24.02 7.27
CA LEU A 185 8.27 -22.99 6.51
C LEU A 185 9.59 -23.56 5.99
N ARG A 186 9.87 -23.34 4.71
CA ARG A 186 11.13 -23.72 4.06
C ARG A 186 11.93 -22.48 3.67
N GLY A 187 13.26 -22.59 3.69
CA GLY A 187 14.15 -21.50 3.30
C GLY A 187 13.86 -21.01 1.87
N ARG A 188 13.60 -19.70 1.72
CA ARG A 188 13.22 -19.08 0.44
C ARG A 188 14.41 -18.60 -0.41
N GLY A 189 15.64 -18.86 0.05
CA GLY A 189 16.87 -18.54 -0.68
C GLY A 189 17.29 -19.55 -1.76
N GLY A 190 16.49 -20.59 -2.03
CA GLY A 190 16.73 -21.58 -3.09
C GLY A 190 16.72 -23.03 -2.59
N ALA A 191 17.57 -23.37 -1.61
CA ALA A 191 17.75 -24.76 -1.15
C ALA A 191 16.50 -25.38 -0.49
N GLY A 192 15.56 -24.57 -0.01
CA GLY A 192 14.31 -25.09 0.56
C GLY A 192 14.47 -25.95 1.81
N PHE A 193 15.56 -25.78 2.57
CA PHE A 193 15.75 -26.53 3.83
C PHE A 193 14.66 -26.15 4.85
N PRO A 194 14.09 -27.10 5.63
CA PRO A 194 13.08 -26.79 6.63
C PRO A 194 13.60 -25.81 7.69
N THR A 195 12.90 -24.69 7.86
CA THR A 195 13.38 -23.57 8.68
C THR A 195 13.42 -23.93 10.16
N GLY A 196 12.35 -24.54 10.69
CA GLY A 196 12.31 -24.98 12.09
C GLY A 196 13.38 -26.02 12.44
N MET A 197 13.73 -26.91 11.49
CA MET A 197 14.82 -27.89 11.69
C MET A 197 16.20 -27.22 11.70
N LYS A 198 16.40 -26.14 10.93
CA LYS A 198 17.66 -25.38 10.95
C LYS A 198 17.88 -24.63 12.26
N TRP A 199 16.79 -24.28 12.95
CA TRP A 199 16.82 -23.52 14.21
C TRP A 199 17.00 -24.41 15.44
N SER A 200 16.76 -25.72 15.32
CA SER A 200 17.01 -26.73 16.38
C SER A 200 18.48 -27.11 16.42
#